data_AF-A0A553JW84-F1
#
_entry.id   AF-A0A553JW84-F1
#
_cell.length_a   1.000
_cell.length_b   1.000
_cell.length_c   1.000
_cell.angle_alpha   90.00
_cell.angle_beta   90.00
_cell.angle_gamma   90.00
#
_symmetry.space_group_name_H-M   'P 1'
#
loop_
_entity.id
_entity.type
_entity.pdbx_description
1 polymer ?
#
loop_
_entity_poly.entity_id
_entity_poly.type
_entity_poly.pdbx_seq_one_letter_code
_entity_poly.pdbx_strand_id
1 'polypeptide(L)'
;MDRVQATSRGGTGFIQLQPTAAAAGEGQLVFVSSSIGAFRILTVCTANICRSPAAERLLADALGAEVRVSSAGTHALVGEPIDHSMALRLRRRGIRDEGFSARQLRTLHTLRADLVVPLTTWHRANVLTRVSSARNKTFTLLELARIVGAPEFPDVPGDTVPKRLRAMVRLAARNRAIGEYVSDDDVPDPYGPGPETAEAPLSS
;
A
#
# COMPACT_ATOMS: atom_id res chain seq x y z
N MET A 1 6.68 -57.16 10.19
CA MET A 1 6.59 -56.56 8.84
C MET A 1 5.11 -56.42 8.50
N ASP A 2 4.79 -55.33 7.81
CA ASP A 2 3.52 -54.99 7.15
C ASP A 2 2.33 -54.38 7.94
N ARG A 3 2.33 -53.03 7.88
CA ARG A 3 1.27 -52.13 7.40
C ARG A 3 -0.18 -52.44 7.81
N VAL A 4 -0.65 -51.68 8.80
CA VAL A 4 -2.07 -51.27 8.90
C VAL A 4 -2.21 -49.92 8.19
N GLN A 5 -2.99 -49.88 7.11
CA GLN A 5 -3.59 -48.65 6.61
C GLN A 5 -4.90 -48.40 7.36
N ALA A 6 -5.09 -47.17 7.84
CA ALA A 6 -6.41 -46.65 8.17
C ALA A 6 -6.45 -45.12 7.95
N THR A 7 -7.51 -44.71 7.28
CA THR A 7 -7.89 -43.37 6.81
C THR A 7 -8.33 -42.41 7.92
N SER A 8 -8.03 -41.11 7.83
CA SER A 8 -8.94 -40.01 8.24
C SER A 8 -8.39 -38.67 7.69
N ARG A 9 -9.10 -38.03 6.74
CA ARG A 9 -9.99 -36.86 6.90
C ARG A 9 -9.45 -35.74 7.79
N GLY A 10 -9.15 -34.62 7.11
CA GLY A 10 -9.14 -33.22 7.56
C GLY A 10 -9.07 -32.94 9.06
N GLY A 11 -7.89 -32.55 9.53
CA GLY A 11 -7.69 -31.98 10.86
C GLY A 11 -7.35 -30.49 10.76
N THR A 12 -8.35 -29.64 10.99
CA THR A 12 -8.19 -28.28 11.49
C THR A 12 -7.37 -28.35 12.79
N GLY A 13 -6.23 -27.67 12.82
CA GLY A 13 -5.41 -27.57 14.03
C GLY A 13 -6.14 -26.74 15.09
N PHE A 14 -6.70 -27.40 16.10
CA PHE A 14 -7.23 -26.76 17.31
C PHE A 14 -6.07 -26.54 18.29
N ILE A 15 -5.76 -25.28 18.62
CA ILE A 15 -4.96 -24.97 19.80
C ILE A 15 -5.94 -24.82 20.97
N GLN A 16 -5.99 -25.83 21.83
CA GLN A 16 -6.78 -25.84 23.05
C GLN A 16 -5.96 -25.17 24.18
N LEU A 17 -6.29 -23.93 24.52
CA LEU A 17 -5.87 -23.31 25.78
C LEU A 17 -7.01 -23.50 26.78
N GLN A 18 -6.78 -24.30 27.83
CA GLN A 18 -7.72 -24.40 28.93
C GLN A 18 -7.63 -23.17 29.84
N PRO A 19 -8.75 -22.56 30.25
CA PRO A 19 -8.74 -21.49 31.24
C PRO A 19 -8.62 -22.08 32.65
N THR A 20 -7.68 -21.56 33.45
CA THR A 20 -7.73 -21.73 34.91
C THR A 20 -8.84 -20.85 35.44
N ALA A 21 -9.80 -21.47 36.13
CA ALA A 21 -11.02 -20.87 36.64
C ALA A 21 -10.75 -19.70 37.61
N ALA A 22 -11.49 -18.60 37.43
CA ALA A 22 -12.42 -18.03 38.42
C ALA A 22 -12.72 -16.54 38.13
N ALA A 23 -13.94 -16.25 37.68
CA ALA A 23 -14.79 -15.13 38.11
C ALA A 23 -15.85 -14.84 37.02
N ALA A 24 -17.12 -14.92 37.42
CA ALA A 24 -18.28 -14.67 36.59
C ALA A 24 -18.38 -13.20 36.19
N GLY A 25 -18.67 -12.97 34.91
CA GLY A 25 -19.03 -11.68 34.34
C GLY A 25 -19.49 -11.89 32.91
N GLU A 26 -20.74 -11.53 32.63
CA GLU A 26 -21.38 -11.65 31.32
C GLU A 26 -20.59 -10.85 30.27
N GLY A 27 -19.71 -11.53 29.55
CA GLY A 27 -18.91 -10.96 28.47
C GLY A 27 -19.32 -11.61 27.16
N GLN A 28 -20.06 -10.88 26.34
CA GLN A 28 -20.33 -11.25 24.95
C GLN A 28 -18.99 -11.48 24.25
N LEU A 29 -18.72 -12.74 23.87
CA LEU A 29 -17.52 -13.13 23.17
C LEU A 29 -17.52 -12.45 21.79
N VAL A 30 -16.83 -11.31 21.66
CA VAL A 30 -16.59 -10.68 20.37
C VAL A 30 -15.60 -11.58 19.63
N PHE A 31 -16.09 -12.34 18.66
CA PHE A 31 -15.25 -13.02 17.69
C PHE A 31 -14.44 -11.96 16.94
N VAL A 32 -13.21 -11.72 17.38
CA VAL A 32 -12.23 -11.03 16.56
C VAL A 32 -11.83 -12.04 15.48
N SER A 33 -12.58 -12.04 14.38
CA SER A 33 -12.20 -12.76 13.17
C SER A 33 -10.79 -12.28 12.81
N SER A 34 -9.79 -13.12 13.05
CA SER A 34 -8.45 -12.90 12.55
C SER A 34 -8.54 -13.06 11.03
N SER A 35 -8.92 -11.99 10.34
CA SER A 35 -8.61 -11.88 8.93
C SER A 35 -7.10 -11.98 8.84
N ILE A 36 -6.60 -13.01 8.18
CA ILE A 36 -5.25 -13.03 7.62
C ILE A 36 -5.09 -11.68 6.90
N GLY A 37 -4.37 -10.75 7.53
CA GLY A 37 -4.67 -9.32 7.45
C GLY A 37 -4.77 -8.77 6.03
N ALA A 38 -5.78 -7.93 5.80
CA ALA A 38 -5.97 -7.16 4.58
C ALA A 38 -4.64 -6.55 4.11
N PHE A 39 -4.37 -6.61 2.80
CA PHE A 39 -3.14 -6.06 2.22
C PHE A 39 -3.19 -4.53 2.30
N ARG A 40 -2.11 -3.88 2.74
CA ARG A 40 -2.08 -2.43 2.97
C ARG A 40 -1.22 -1.71 1.95
N ILE A 41 -1.83 -0.74 1.25
CA ILE A 41 -1.14 0.16 0.31
C ILE A 41 -1.09 1.56 0.91
N LEU A 42 0.08 2.20 0.84
CA LEU A 42 0.28 3.59 1.20
C LEU A 42 0.70 4.40 -0.05
N THR A 43 -0.11 5.37 -0.48
CA THR A 43 0.27 6.31 -1.53
C THR A 43 0.88 7.58 -0.93
N VAL A 44 1.90 8.17 -1.57
CA VAL A 44 2.63 9.32 -0.99
C VAL A 44 2.89 10.43 -2.01
N CYS A 45 2.47 11.66 -1.70
CA CYS A 45 2.83 12.86 -2.47
C CYS A 45 3.28 13.99 -1.53
N THR A 46 3.35 15.24 -1.99
CA THR A 46 3.79 16.38 -1.17
C THR A 46 2.71 16.79 -0.17
N ALA A 47 1.62 17.41 -0.65
CA ALA A 47 0.60 18.05 0.18
C ALA A 47 -0.52 17.12 0.67
N ASN A 48 -0.63 15.90 0.13
CA ASN A 48 -1.71 14.95 0.39
C ASN A 48 -3.14 15.47 0.13
N ILE A 49 -3.30 16.36 -0.86
CA ILE A 49 -4.62 16.86 -1.27
C ILE A 49 -4.97 16.53 -2.73
N CYS A 50 -4.02 16.14 -3.58
CA CYS A 50 -4.25 15.94 -5.02
C CYS A 50 -3.85 14.54 -5.54
N ARG A 51 -2.55 14.32 -5.83
CA ARG A 51 -2.08 13.06 -6.46
C ARG A 51 -2.25 11.82 -5.57
N SER A 52 -1.77 11.86 -4.32
CA SER A 52 -1.87 10.68 -3.44
C SER A 52 -3.30 10.34 -2.98
N PRO A 53 -4.20 11.31 -2.69
CA PRO A 53 -5.61 11.00 -2.43
C PRO A 53 -6.32 10.42 -3.65
N ALA A 54 -6.05 10.94 -4.86
CA ALA A 54 -6.61 10.38 -6.07
C ALA A 54 -6.20 8.91 -6.27
N ALA A 55 -4.90 8.62 -6.12
CA ALA A 55 -4.39 7.25 -6.17
C ALA A 55 -5.02 6.36 -5.09
N GLU A 56 -5.22 6.88 -3.88
CA GLU A 56 -5.90 6.14 -2.80
C GLU A 56 -7.30 5.72 -3.21
N ARG A 57 -8.12 6.67 -3.68
CA ARG A 57 -9.52 6.42 -4.02
C ARG A 57 -9.65 5.49 -5.23
N LEU A 58 -8.85 5.69 -6.27
CA LEU A 58 -8.84 4.86 -7.47
C LEU A 58 -8.41 3.42 -7.18
N LEU A 59 -7.36 3.22 -6.38
CA LEU A 59 -6.90 1.88 -6.02
C LEU A 59 -7.88 1.17 -5.07
N ALA A 60 -8.49 1.89 -4.13
CA ALA A 60 -9.48 1.31 -3.23
C ALA A 60 -10.72 0.82 -3.99
N ASP A 61 -11.17 1.60 -4.98
CA ASP A 61 -12.28 1.23 -5.87
C ASP A 61 -11.94 -0.01 -6.70
N ALA A 62 -10.75 -0.03 -7.31
CA ALA A 62 -10.32 -1.12 -8.19
C ALA A 62 -10.00 -2.45 -7.48
N LEU A 63 -9.48 -2.40 -6.24
CA LEU A 63 -8.97 -3.59 -5.53
C LEU A 63 -9.96 -4.19 -4.53
N GLY A 64 -11.05 -3.48 -4.21
CA GLY A 64 -12.10 -3.97 -3.34
C GLY A 64 -11.70 -4.13 -1.87
N ALA A 65 -12.57 -4.80 -1.10
CA ALA A 65 -12.54 -4.78 0.37
C ALA A 65 -11.37 -5.52 1.04
N GLU A 66 -10.71 -6.44 0.32
CA GLU A 66 -9.56 -7.20 0.82
C GLU A 66 -8.27 -6.37 0.88
N VAL A 67 -8.27 -5.19 0.25
CA VAL A 67 -7.14 -4.26 0.23
C VAL A 67 -7.53 -2.97 0.96
N ARG A 68 -6.64 -2.51 1.83
CA ARG A 68 -6.75 -1.22 2.51
C ARG A 68 -5.77 -0.26 1.86
N VAL A 69 -6.30 0.74 1.19
CA VAL A 69 -5.49 1.82 0.61
C VAL A 69 -5.60 3.05 1.50
N SER A 70 -4.49 3.73 1.70
CA SER A 70 -4.45 5.00 2.41
C SER A 70 -3.36 5.89 1.81
N SER A 71 -3.44 7.20 2.01
CA SER A 71 -2.46 8.16 1.49
C SER A 71 -1.80 8.99 2.59
N ALA A 72 -0.67 9.62 2.31
CA ALA A 72 -0.04 10.61 3.18
C ALA A 72 0.79 11.62 2.38
N GLY A 73 1.22 12.70 3.03
CA GLY A 73 2.02 13.78 2.44
C GLY A 73 3.37 13.95 3.11
N THR A 74 4.44 14.20 2.36
CA THR A 74 5.75 14.55 2.92
C THR A 74 5.75 15.94 3.56
N HIS A 75 4.92 16.85 3.06
CA HIS A 75 4.62 18.18 3.60
C HIS A 75 3.10 18.41 3.52
N ALA A 76 2.36 17.61 4.28
CA ALA A 76 0.91 17.54 4.15
C ALA A 76 0.23 18.83 4.62
N LEU A 77 -0.81 19.25 3.89
CA LEU A 77 -1.76 20.25 4.37
C LEU A 77 -2.77 19.56 5.29
N VAL A 78 -2.32 19.23 6.51
CA VAL A 78 -3.07 18.37 7.44
C VAL A 78 -4.46 18.94 7.72
N GLY A 79 -5.49 18.11 7.64
CA GLY A 79 -6.88 18.50 7.87
C GLY A 79 -7.63 18.83 6.59
N GLU A 80 -6.94 19.27 5.54
CA GLU A 80 -7.58 19.69 4.29
C GLU A 80 -8.28 18.54 3.55
N PRO A 81 -9.38 18.82 2.83
CA PRO A 81 -10.03 17.84 1.98
C PRO A 81 -9.19 17.57 0.73
N ILE A 82 -9.68 16.66 -0.12
CA ILE A 82 -9.15 16.52 -1.48
C ILE A 82 -9.34 17.87 -2.19
N ASP A 83 -8.32 18.32 -2.91
CA ASP A 83 -8.38 19.50 -3.75
C ASP A 83 -9.64 19.48 -4.63
N HIS A 84 -10.29 20.64 -4.74
CA HIS A 84 -11.56 20.77 -5.43
C HIS A 84 -11.53 20.26 -6.89
N SER A 85 -10.50 20.60 -7.65
CA SER A 85 -10.36 20.19 -9.05
C SER A 85 -10.17 18.67 -9.16
N MET A 86 -9.43 18.07 -8.23
CA MET A 86 -9.22 16.62 -8.20
C MET A 86 -10.48 15.89 -7.72
N ALA A 87 -11.17 16.43 -6.71
CA ALA A 87 -12.45 15.91 -6.25
C ALA A 87 -13.50 15.87 -7.38
N LEU A 88 -13.61 16.95 -8.18
CA LEU A 88 -14.47 16.96 -9.35
C LEU A 88 -14.11 15.87 -10.37
N ARG A 89 -12.82 15.63 -10.61
CA ARG A 89 -12.35 14.56 -11.52
C ARG A 89 -12.71 13.17 -10.99
N LEU A 90 -12.59 12.93 -9.68
CA LEU A 90 -12.99 11.68 -9.04
C LEU A 90 -14.51 11.46 -9.13
N ARG A 91 -15.31 12.49 -8.78
CA ARG A 91 -16.78 12.44 -8.86
C ARG A 91 -17.28 12.14 -10.27
N ARG A 92 -16.65 12.70 -11.31
CA ARG A 92 -16.97 12.39 -12.72
C ARG A 92 -16.75 10.93 -13.10
N ARG A 93 -15.93 10.19 -12.33
CA ARG A 93 -15.70 8.75 -12.49
C ARG A 93 -16.56 7.90 -11.54
N GLY A 94 -17.50 8.50 -10.82
CA GLY A 94 -18.32 7.81 -9.82
C GLY A 94 -17.60 7.52 -8.51
N ILE A 95 -16.42 8.10 -8.29
CA ILE A 95 -15.60 7.85 -7.09
C ILE A 95 -15.90 8.90 -6.04
N ARG A 96 -16.20 8.43 -4.83
CA ARG A 96 -16.46 9.25 -3.64
C ARG A 96 -15.19 9.88 -3.08
N ASP A 97 -15.26 11.16 -2.77
CA ASP A 97 -14.21 11.97 -2.14
C ASP A 97 -14.50 12.28 -0.66
N GLU A 98 -15.71 11.99 -0.16
CA GLU A 98 -16.12 12.31 1.21
C GLU A 98 -15.32 11.56 2.30
N GLY A 99 -15.21 12.18 3.47
CA GLY A 99 -14.52 11.60 4.62
C GLY A 99 -12.99 11.52 4.46
N PHE A 100 -12.44 12.21 3.45
CA PHE A 100 -11.00 12.38 3.32
C PHE A 100 -10.51 13.53 4.20
N SER A 101 -9.35 13.35 4.82
CA SER A 101 -8.60 14.43 5.46
C SER A 101 -7.12 14.17 5.27
N ALA A 102 -6.42 15.17 4.72
CA ALA A 102 -5.00 15.09 4.46
C ALA A 102 -4.22 14.89 5.76
N ARG A 103 -3.15 14.09 5.69
CA ARG A 103 -2.32 13.74 6.84
C ARG A 103 -0.83 13.66 6.51
N GLN A 104 -0.03 14.00 7.51
CA GLN A 104 1.42 13.95 7.43
C GLN A 104 1.94 12.50 7.37
N LEU A 105 2.91 12.27 6.51
CA LEU A 105 3.66 11.02 6.44
C LEU A 105 4.44 10.82 7.74
N ARG A 106 4.20 9.69 8.39
CA ARG A 106 4.89 9.25 9.61
C ARG A 106 5.50 7.87 9.39
N THR A 107 6.58 7.57 10.12
CA THR A 107 7.29 6.28 10.08
C THR A 107 6.33 5.08 10.22
N LEU A 108 5.35 5.17 11.12
CA LEU A 108 4.37 4.11 11.34
C LEU A 108 3.51 3.79 10.10
N HIS A 109 3.23 4.78 9.23
CA HIS A 109 2.47 4.53 8.00
C HIS A 109 3.27 3.61 7.07
N THR A 110 4.55 3.94 6.85
CA THR A 110 5.47 3.17 6.01
C THR A 110 5.73 1.77 6.58
N LEU A 111 5.89 1.65 7.90
CA LEU A 111 6.12 0.35 8.55
C LEU A 111 4.90 -0.58 8.40
N ARG A 112 3.68 -0.05 8.55
CA ARG A 112 2.44 -0.83 8.47
C ARG A 112 2.01 -1.21 7.06
N ALA A 113 2.48 -0.51 6.04
CA ALA A 113 2.15 -0.81 4.65
C ALA A 113 2.85 -2.09 4.16
N ASP A 114 2.15 -2.91 3.39
CA ASP A 114 2.74 -4.02 2.63
C ASP A 114 3.37 -3.50 1.32
N LEU A 115 2.86 -2.39 0.79
CA LEU A 115 3.34 -1.68 -0.40
C LEU A 115 3.24 -0.16 -0.19
N VAL A 116 4.29 0.56 -0.54
CA VAL A 116 4.33 2.02 -0.56
C VAL A 116 4.52 2.48 -2.00
N VAL A 117 3.64 3.38 -2.44
CA VAL A 117 3.58 3.93 -3.80
C VAL A 117 3.76 5.45 -3.74
N PRO A 118 4.99 5.95 -3.68
CA PRO A 118 5.26 7.38 -3.85
C PRO A 118 4.95 7.81 -5.29
N LEU A 119 4.48 9.03 -5.46
CA LEU A 119 4.09 9.54 -6.77
C LEU A 119 5.28 10.11 -7.56
N THR A 120 6.44 10.28 -6.91
CA THR A 120 7.70 10.70 -7.56
C THR A 120 8.91 10.03 -6.89
N THR A 121 10.06 10.07 -7.55
CA THR A 121 11.36 9.63 -7.04
C THR A 121 11.78 10.46 -5.82
N TRP A 122 11.48 11.76 -5.78
CA TRP A 122 11.70 12.62 -4.61
C TRP A 122 10.85 12.19 -3.41
N HIS A 123 9.57 11.82 -3.63
CA HIS A 123 8.74 11.25 -2.57
C HIS A 123 9.30 9.91 -2.09
N ARG A 124 9.80 9.08 -3.01
CA ARG A 124 10.44 7.81 -2.68
C ARG A 124 11.69 8.03 -1.83
N ALA A 125 12.55 8.98 -2.17
CA ALA A 125 13.69 9.35 -1.35
C ALA A 125 13.25 9.75 0.07
N ASN A 126 12.23 10.61 0.19
CA ASN A 126 11.67 11.03 1.48
C ASN A 126 11.15 9.86 2.34
N VAL A 127 10.53 8.86 1.72
CA VAL A 127 10.08 7.63 2.40
C VAL A 127 11.30 6.84 2.90
N LEU A 128 12.32 6.66 2.06
CA LEU A 128 13.48 5.83 2.37
C LEU A 128 14.46 6.49 3.36
N THR A 129 14.53 7.82 3.40
CA THR A 129 15.25 8.56 4.45
C THR A 129 14.63 8.31 5.84
N ARG A 130 13.31 8.12 5.90
CA ARG A 130 12.59 7.82 7.15
C ARG A 130 12.62 6.34 7.52
N VAL A 131 12.52 5.45 6.53
CA VAL A 131 12.46 3.99 6.72
C VAL A 131 13.24 3.29 5.62
N SER A 132 14.55 3.18 5.79
CA SER A 132 15.45 2.58 4.80
C SER A 132 15.13 1.10 4.50
N SER A 133 14.67 0.35 5.52
CA SER A 133 14.26 -1.05 5.40
C SER A 133 13.03 -1.27 4.50
N ALA A 134 12.28 -0.22 4.16
CA ALA A 134 11.12 -0.30 3.28
C ALA A 134 11.47 -0.38 1.78
N ARG A 135 12.75 -0.32 1.38
CA ARG A 135 13.20 -0.31 -0.02
C ARG A 135 12.50 -1.35 -0.91
N ASN A 136 12.37 -2.58 -0.42
CA ASN A 136 11.84 -3.71 -1.19
C ASN A 136 10.31 -3.70 -1.33
N LYS A 137 9.63 -2.76 -0.67
CA LYS A 137 8.19 -2.54 -0.78
C LYS A 137 7.84 -1.12 -1.20
N THR A 138 8.80 -0.34 -1.68
CA THR A 138 8.60 1.04 -2.12
C THR A 138 8.99 1.19 -3.58
N PHE A 139 8.02 1.56 -4.40
CA PHE A 139 8.15 1.77 -5.85
C PHE A 139 7.38 3.01 -6.23
N THR A 140 7.89 3.85 -7.13
CA THR A 140 7.00 4.88 -7.68
C THR A 140 5.86 4.23 -8.47
N LEU A 141 4.77 4.95 -8.71
CA LEU A 141 3.63 4.39 -9.43
C LEU A 141 4.02 3.88 -10.83
N LEU A 142 4.76 4.70 -11.59
CA LEU A 142 5.17 4.34 -12.95
C LEU A 142 6.25 3.26 -12.96
N GLU A 143 7.19 3.30 -12.00
CA GLU A 143 8.18 2.23 -11.81
C GLU A 143 7.49 0.87 -11.59
N LEU A 144 6.49 0.83 -10.70
CA LEU A 144 5.76 -0.41 -10.41
C LEU A 144 4.98 -0.90 -11.63
N ALA A 145 4.31 0.02 -12.34
CA ALA A 145 3.55 -0.31 -13.55
C ALA A 145 4.46 -0.86 -14.66
N ARG A 146 5.64 -0.24 -14.85
CA ARG A 146 6.66 -0.70 -15.81
C ARG A 146 7.16 -2.10 -15.49
N ILE A 147 7.51 -2.35 -14.22
CA ILE A 147 8.03 -3.67 -13.81
C ILE A 147 6.96 -4.75 -13.94
N VAL A 148 5.75 -4.52 -13.42
CA VAL A 148 4.68 -5.54 -13.38
C VAL A 148 4.00 -5.72 -14.74
N GLY A 149 4.03 -4.70 -15.60
CA GLY A 149 3.47 -4.73 -16.95
C GLY A 149 4.43 -5.28 -18.01
N ALA A 150 5.68 -5.56 -17.67
CA ALA A 150 6.66 -6.07 -18.61
C ALA A 150 6.39 -7.53 -19.01
N PRO A 151 6.58 -7.91 -20.28
CA PRO A 151 6.40 -9.29 -20.74
C PRO A 151 7.27 -10.32 -20.01
N GLU A 152 8.43 -9.89 -19.51
CA GLU A 152 9.38 -10.73 -18.77
C GLU A 152 9.01 -10.88 -17.29
N PHE A 153 8.00 -10.16 -16.81
CA PHE A 153 7.58 -10.24 -15.41
C PHE A 153 7.00 -11.64 -15.13
N PRO A 154 7.50 -12.34 -14.10
CA PRO A 154 7.08 -13.71 -13.84
C PRO A 154 5.63 -13.79 -13.36
N ASP A 155 5.02 -14.97 -13.57
CA ASP A 155 3.69 -15.27 -13.05
C ASP A 155 3.61 -15.03 -11.54
N VAL A 156 2.50 -14.43 -11.11
CA VAL A 156 2.26 -14.07 -9.71
C VAL A 156 1.47 -15.17 -9.00
N PRO A 157 2.09 -15.96 -8.10
CA PRO A 157 1.39 -17.01 -7.38
C PRO A 157 0.45 -16.45 -6.31
N GLY A 158 -0.59 -17.20 -5.97
CA GLY A 158 -1.48 -16.93 -4.84
C GLY A 158 -2.94 -17.25 -5.14
N ASP A 159 -3.62 -17.84 -4.15
CA ASP A 159 -5.03 -18.22 -4.16
C ASP A 159 -5.96 -17.07 -3.72
N THR A 160 -5.43 -16.01 -3.11
CA THR A 160 -6.21 -14.83 -2.68
C THR A 160 -5.57 -13.52 -3.16
N VAL A 161 -6.37 -12.45 -3.27
CA VAL A 161 -5.89 -11.12 -3.68
C VAL A 161 -4.72 -10.65 -2.78
N PRO A 162 -4.81 -10.70 -1.43
CA PRO A 162 -3.71 -10.29 -0.56
C PRO A 162 -2.43 -11.13 -0.72
N LYS A 163 -2.55 -12.43 -1.00
CA LYS A 163 -1.39 -13.32 -1.22
C LYS A 163 -0.72 -13.02 -2.55
N ARG A 164 -1.51 -12.83 -3.62
CA ARG A 164 -1.00 -12.42 -4.94
C ARG A 164 -0.28 -11.08 -4.88
N LEU A 165 -0.86 -10.07 -4.22
CA LEU A 165 -0.21 -8.76 -4.08
C LEU A 165 1.12 -8.85 -3.31
N ARG A 166 1.17 -9.64 -2.22
CA ARG A 166 2.45 -9.89 -1.50
C ARG A 166 3.49 -10.58 -2.38
N ALA A 167 3.09 -11.56 -3.19
CA ALA A 167 3.99 -12.22 -4.12
C ALA A 167 4.48 -11.25 -5.21
N MET A 168 3.58 -10.47 -5.81
CA MET A 168 3.90 -9.45 -6.80
C MET A 168 4.93 -8.44 -6.28
N VAL A 169 4.75 -7.90 -5.07
CA VAL A 169 5.72 -6.96 -4.48
C VAL A 169 7.11 -7.58 -4.33
N ARG A 170 7.19 -8.83 -3.87
CA ARG A 170 8.47 -9.55 -3.73
C ARG A 170 9.13 -9.79 -5.09
N LEU A 171 8.35 -10.16 -6.10
CA LEU A 171 8.84 -10.38 -7.47
C LEU A 171 9.30 -9.07 -8.10
N ALA A 172 8.54 -7.98 -7.95
CA ALA A 172 8.91 -6.65 -8.42
C ALA A 172 10.22 -6.16 -7.79
N ALA A 173 10.42 -6.41 -6.48
CA ALA A 173 11.68 -6.04 -5.81
C ALA A 173 12.90 -6.76 -6.37
N ARG A 174 12.76 -8.04 -6.73
CA ARG A 174 13.84 -8.86 -7.32
C ARG A 174 14.11 -8.52 -8.77
N ASN A 175 13.07 -8.08 -9.48
CA ASN A 175 13.09 -7.80 -10.91
C ASN A 175 13.08 -6.30 -11.21
N ARG A 176 13.62 -5.47 -10.32
CA ARG A 176 13.54 -4.00 -10.42
C ARG A 176 14.23 -3.43 -11.66
N ALA A 177 15.14 -4.19 -12.27
CA ALA A 177 15.84 -3.84 -13.50
C ALA A 177 15.05 -4.19 -14.78
N ILE A 178 13.89 -4.83 -14.68
CA ILE A 178 13.02 -5.13 -15.83
C ILE A 178 12.37 -3.84 -16.33
N GLY A 179 12.26 -3.71 -17.66
CA GLY A 179 11.70 -2.57 -18.36
C GLY A 179 12.75 -1.49 -18.60
N GLU A 180 12.87 -1.06 -19.85
CA GLU A 180 13.78 0.01 -20.28
C GLU A 180 13.53 1.28 -19.44
N TYR A 181 14.61 1.93 -18.97
CA TYR A 181 14.50 3.17 -18.20
C TYR A 181 14.04 4.30 -19.13
N VAL A 182 12.73 4.50 -19.23
CA VAL A 182 12.17 5.67 -19.90
C VAL A 182 12.24 6.82 -18.90
N SER A 183 12.94 7.89 -19.26
CA SER A 183 13.15 9.03 -18.38
C SER A 183 11.80 9.54 -17.85
N ASP A 184 11.66 9.41 -16.54
CA ASP A 184 10.60 9.91 -15.67
C ASP A 184 9.57 8.87 -15.18
N ASP A 185 9.95 8.16 -14.11
CA ASP A 185 9.08 7.30 -13.31
C ASP A 185 8.17 8.13 -12.36
N ASP A 186 8.09 9.47 -12.54
CA ASP A 186 7.28 10.38 -11.74
C ASP A 186 5.90 10.62 -12.36
N VAL A 187 4.90 10.76 -11.49
CA VAL A 187 3.57 11.21 -11.86
C VAL A 187 3.56 12.73 -11.84
N PRO A 188 3.35 13.40 -13.00
CA PRO A 188 3.38 14.85 -13.10
C PRO A 188 2.42 15.50 -12.11
N ASP A 189 2.87 16.57 -11.44
CA ASP A 189 1.99 17.37 -10.59
C ASP A 189 1.12 18.31 -11.46
N PRO A 190 -0.22 18.25 -11.36
CA PRO A 190 -1.10 19.19 -12.06
C PRO A 190 -0.91 20.66 -11.66
N TYR A 191 -0.25 20.97 -10.54
CA TYR A 191 0.03 22.35 -10.09
C TYR A 191 1.37 22.91 -10.55
N GLY A 192 2.09 22.19 -11.42
CA GLY A 192 3.47 22.53 -11.78
C GLY A 192 4.46 22.01 -10.73
N PRO A 193 5.77 22.20 -10.96
CA PRO A 193 6.75 21.66 -10.04
C PRO A 193 6.58 22.37 -8.69
N GLY A 194 6.50 21.57 -7.62
CA GLY A 194 6.41 22.11 -6.26
C GLY A 194 7.69 22.87 -5.88
N PRO A 195 7.87 23.28 -4.61
CA PRO A 195 9.15 23.80 -4.13
C PRO A 195 10.35 22.85 -4.35
N GLU A 196 10.09 21.61 -4.78
CA GLU A 196 11.05 20.58 -5.20
C GLU A 196 12.00 21.00 -6.34
N THR A 197 11.64 21.96 -7.20
CA THR A 197 12.56 22.51 -8.23
C THR A 197 13.37 23.73 -7.78
N ALA A 198 13.17 24.23 -6.57
CA ALA A 198 13.81 25.47 -6.10
C ALA A 198 15.17 25.27 -5.42
N GLU A 199 15.62 24.04 -5.16
CA GLU A 199 16.98 23.76 -4.67
C GLU A 199 17.90 23.31 -5.82
N ALA A 200 18.29 24.27 -6.65
CA ALA A 200 19.59 24.19 -7.34
C ALA A 200 20.71 24.42 -6.31
N PRO A 201 21.88 23.76 -6.44
CA PRO A 201 22.89 23.73 -5.40
C PRO A 201 23.47 25.13 -5.17
N LEU A 202 23.58 25.53 -3.90
CA LEU A 202 24.49 26.60 -3.49
C LEU A 202 25.90 26.20 -3.95
N SER A 203 26.33 26.80 -5.06
CA SER A 203 27.73 26.80 -5.48
C SER A 203 28.57 27.44 -4.38
N SER A 204 29.53 26.68 -3.86
CA SER A 204 30.71 27.18 -3.15
C SER A 204 31.94 26.70 -3.91
#